data_AF-A0A0L0VFL8-F1
#
_entry.id   AF-A0A0L0VFL8-F1
#
_cell.length_a   1.000
_cell.length_b   1.000
_cell.length_c   1.000
_cell.angle_alpha   90.00
_cell.angle_beta   90.00
_cell.angle_gamma   90.00
#
_symmetry.space_group_name_H-M   'P 1'
#
loop_
_entity.id
_entity.type
_entity.pdbx_description
1 polymer ?
#
loop_
_entity_poly.entity_id
_entity_poly.type
_entity_poly.pdbx_seq_one_letter_code
_entity_poly.pdbx_strand_id
1 'polypeptide(L)'
;MLQFFRFIALLVLIAAWEVASIERYFGCPKNVDAICSGETALDPDAQTLRWAERLHPKKRDYLCRDSWPLCCNQNQFDINNAPNNQLIVEMIKTENCWHYIGK
;
A
#
# COMPACT_ATOMS: atom_id res chain seq x y z
N MET A 1 -28.32 -30.65 25.67
CA MET A 1 -27.90 -29.23 25.82
C MET A 1 -26.44 -29.00 25.39
N LEU A 2 -25.51 -29.96 25.54
CA LEU A 2 -24.09 -29.79 25.14
C LEU A 2 -23.83 -29.74 23.62
N GLN A 3 -24.73 -30.27 22.79
CA GLN A 3 -24.56 -30.32 21.33
C GLN A 3 -24.72 -28.97 20.64
N PHE A 4 -25.60 -28.09 21.13
CA PHE A 4 -25.81 -26.77 20.52
C PHE A 4 -24.60 -25.85 20.68
N PHE A 5 -23.89 -25.92 21.81
CA PHE A 5 -22.66 -25.16 22.03
C PHE A 5 -21.53 -25.51 21.07
N ARG A 6 -21.48 -26.76 20.56
CA ARG A 6 -20.47 -27.20 19.58
C ARG A 6 -20.65 -26.54 18.21
N PHE A 7 -21.89 -26.35 17.78
CA PHE A 7 -22.17 -25.71 16.49
C PHE A 7 -21.87 -24.21 16.49
N ILE A 8 -22.08 -23.53 17.64
CA ILE A 8 -21.74 -22.11 17.80
C ILE A 8 -20.22 -21.92 17.75
N ALA A 9 -19.44 -22.80 18.39
CA ALA A 9 -17.98 -22.74 18.36
C ALA A 9 -17.40 -22.89 16.95
N LEU A 10 -18.01 -23.75 16.12
CA LEU A 10 -17.58 -23.93 14.72
C LEU A 10 -17.87 -22.69 13.86
N LEU A 11 -18.99 -22.00 14.07
CA LEU A 11 -19.32 -20.77 13.33
C LEU A 11 -18.39 -19.59 13.69
N VAL A 12 -17.91 -19.50 14.94
CA VAL A 12 -17.00 -18.43 15.38
C VAL A 12 -15.61 -18.58 14.74
N LEU A 13 -15.13 -19.81 14.53
CA LEU A 13 -13.79 -20.05 13.95
C LEU A 13 -13.68 -19.69 12.46
N ILE A 14 -14.79 -19.76 11.70
CA ILE A 14 -14.79 -19.44 10.27
C ILE A 14 -14.86 -17.92 10.04
N ALA A 15 -15.45 -17.17 10.98
CA ALA A 15 -15.56 -15.71 10.91
C ALA A 15 -14.27 -14.95 11.24
N ALA A 16 -13.27 -15.61 11.86
CA ALA A 16 -12.04 -14.95 12.31
C ALA A 16 -10.97 -14.78 11.21
N TRP A 17 -11.28 -15.11 9.96
CA TRP A 17 -10.37 -14.92 8.82
C TRP A 17 -10.60 -13.59 8.13
N GLU A 18 -10.70 -12.50 8.89
CA GLU A 18 -10.52 -11.19 8.29
C GLU A 18 -9.02 -10.97 8.08
N VAL A 19 -8.60 -10.92 6.81
CA VAL A 19 -7.26 -10.49 6.42
C VAL A 19 -7.13 -9.04 6.85
N ALA A 20 -6.42 -8.79 7.96
CA ALA A 20 -6.14 -7.44 8.42
C ALA A 20 -5.22 -6.77 7.37
N SER A 21 -5.80 -5.95 6.49
CA SER A 21 -5.03 -5.13 5.56
C SER A 21 -4.21 -4.11 6.33
N ILE A 22 -2.92 -4.01 6.03
CA ILE A 22 -2.03 -3.05 6.69
C ILE A 22 -2.23 -1.69 6.02
N GLU A 23 -2.79 -0.76 6.78
CA GLU A 23 -2.96 0.63 6.36
C GLU A 23 -1.80 1.50 6.86
N ARG A 24 -1.12 2.19 5.94
CA ARG A 24 -0.03 3.13 6.25
C ARG A 24 -0.42 4.54 5.83
N TYR A 25 -0.61 5.39 6.84
CA TYR A 25 -0.95 6.80 6.69
C TYR A 25 0.32 7.65 6.62
N PHE A 26 0.38 8.59 5.67
CA PHE A 26 1.56 9.43 5.50
C PHE A 26 1.25 10.77 4.83
N GLY A 27 2.24 11.67 4.86
CA GLY A 27 2.19 12.93 4.14
C GLY A 27 3.49 13.17 3.39
N CYS A 28 3.39 13.75 2.20
CA CYS A 28 4.54 14.18 1.43
C CYS A 28 4.65 15.71 1.39
N PRO A 29 5.86 16.27 1.31
CA PRO A 29 6.10 17.69 1.07
C PRO A 29 5.36 18.26 -0.13
N LYS A 30 5.46 19.57 -0.32
CA LYS A 30 5.01 20.22 -1.56
C LYS A 30 5.91 19.79 -2.73
N ASN A 31 5.33 19.68 -3.94
CA ASN A 31 6.03 19.38 -5.21
C ASN A 31 6.73 18.01 -5.26
N VAL A 32 6.23 17.05 -4.48
CA VAL A 32 6.59 15.65 -4.58
C VAL A 32 5.33 14.81 -4.76
N ASP A 33 5.54 13.64 -5.33
CA ASP A 33 4.56 12.65 -5.67
C ASP A 33 4.46 11.59 -4.56
N ALA A 34 3.24 11.32 -4.11
CA ALA A 34 2.96 10.32 -3.09
C ALA A 34 2.63 8.97 -3.76
N ILE A 35 3.49 7.99 -3.55
CA ILE A 35 3.48 6.69 -4.23
C ILE A 35 3.46 5.59 -3.17
N CYS A 36 2.85 4.47 -3.50
CA CYS A 36 2.90 3.24 -2.72
C CYS A 36 3.74 2.20 -3.46
N SER A 37 4.70 1.58 -2.79
CA SER A 37 5.49 0.46 -3.33
C SER A 37 5.12 -0.87 -2.67
N GLY A 38 4.97 -1.91 -3.48
CA GLY A 38 4.80 -3.29 -3.03
C GLY A 38 5.81 -4.19 -3.70
N GLU A 39 6.20 -5.26 -3.01
CA GLU A 39 7.08 -6.30 -3.58
C GLU A 39 6.39 -6.99 -4.76
N THR A 40 7.18 -7.35 -5.78
CA THR A 40 6.70 -8.15 -6.91
C THR A 40 7.04 -9.61 -6.67
N ALA A 41 6.05 -10.51 -6.77
CA ALA A 41 6.25 -11.94 -6.51
C ALA A 41 7.21 -12.64 -7.51
N LEU A 42 7.42 -12.06 -8.68
CA LEU A 42 8.19 -12.64 -9.78
C LEU A 42 9.67 -12.23 -9.78
N ASP A 43 10.02 -11.12 -9.13
CA ASP A 43 11.36 -10.55 -9.16
C ASP A 43 11.65 -9.83 -7.84
N PRO A 44 12.59 -10.37 -7.01
CA PRO A 44 12.91 -9.79 -5.72
C PRO A 44 13.59 -8.42 -5.81
N ASP A 45 14.20 -8.10 -6.96
CA ASP A 45 14.87 -6.82 -7.19
C ASP A 45 13.92 -5.77 -7.79
N ALA A 46 12.66 -6.15 -8.04
CA ALA A 46 11.62 -5.27 -8.56
C ALA A 46 10.50 -5.02 -7.55
N GLN A 47 9.86 -3.87 -7.73
CA GLN A 47 8.70 -3.46 -6.96
C GLN A 47 7.64 -2.88 -7.88
N THR A 48 6.40 -3.01 -7.44
CA THR A 48 5.25 -2.41 -8.09
C THR A 48 4.94 -1.07 -7.44
N LEU A 49 4.91 0.00 -8.23
CA LEU A 49 4.53 1.34 -7.84
C LEU A 49 3.08 1.64 -8.21
N ARG A 50 2.36 2.30 -7.31
CA ARG A 50 1.00 2.80 -7.52
C ARG A 50 0.84 4.19 -6.91
N TRP A 51 -0.09 4.99 -7.40
CA TRP A 51 -0.43 6.23 -6.73
C TRP A 51 -1.02 5.98 -5.35
N ALA A 52 -0.61 6.76 -4.35
CA ALA A 52 -1.20 6.70 -3.03
C ALA A 52 -2.62 7.26 -3.02
N GLU A 53 -3.48 6.71 -2.18
CA GLU A 53 -4.87 7.16 -2.03
C GLU A 53 -4.88 8.49 -1.27
N ARG A 54 -5.47 9.55 -1.84
CA ARG A 54 -5.62 10.83 -1.14
C ARG A 54 -6.86 10.77 -0.25
N LEU A 55 -6.67 10.90 1.07
CA LEU A 55 -7.75 10.78 2.05
C LEU A 55 -8.66 12.00 2.10
N HIS A 56 -8.10 13.19 1.95
CA HIS A 56 -8.85 14.44 2.00
C HIS A 56 -8.56 15.30 0.76
N PRO A 57 -9.60 15.78 0.06
CA PRO A 57 -9.43 16.75 -1.01
C PRO A 57 -8.62 17.95 -0.51
N LYS A 58 -7.66 18.41 -1.32
CA LYS A 58 -6.79 19.57 -1.06
C LYS A 58 -5.82 19.44 0.13
N LYS A 59 -5.85 18.36 0.92
CA LYS A 59 -4.79 18.05 1.90
C LYS A 59 -3.81 17.04 1.33
N ARG A 60 -2.59 17.01 1.87
CA ARG A 60 -1.51 16.08 1.49
C ARG A 60 -1.45 14.89 2.45
N ASP A 61 -2.62 14.37 2.80
CA ASP A 61 -2.78 13.18 3.65
C ASP A 61 -3.09 11.99 2.74
N TYR A 62 -2.23 10.98 2.81
CA TYR A 62 -2.23 9.84 1.90
C TYR A 62 -2.27 8.51 2.65
N LEU A 63 -2.74 7.48 1.94
CA LEU A 63 -2.84 6.11 2.42
C LEU A 63 -2.23 5.13 1.42
N CYS A 64 -1.43 4.21 1.94
CA CYS A 64 -1.04 2.97 1.26
C CYS A 64 -1.66 1.77 1.97
N ARG A 65 -2.32 0.90 1.20
CA ARG A 65 -2.87 -0.39 1.66
C ARG A 65 -1.92 -1.51 1.23
N ASP A 66 -1.48 -2.33 2.19
CA ASP A 66 -0.59 -3.48 1.96
C ASP A 66 0.70 -3.15 1.18
N SER A 67 1.16 -1.90 1.31
CA SER A 67 2.30 -1.35 0.58
C SER A 67 3.00 -0.27 1.39
N TRP A 68 4.22 0.09 1.00
CA TRP A 68 5.07 1.05 1.68
C TRP A 68 4.95 2.46 1.09
N PRO A 69 4.90 3.51 1.92
CA PRO A 69 4.80 4.87 1.45
C PRO A 69 6.15 5.41 0.94
N LEU A 70 6.10 6.04 -0.23
CA LEU A 70 7.22 6.72 -0.86
C LEU A 70 6.82 8.16 -1.24
N CYS A 71 7.72 9.11 -0.99
CA CYS A 71 7.65 10.46 -1.53
C CYS A 71 8.76 10.66 -2.55
N CYS A 72 8.40 10.72 -3.83
CA CYS A 72 9.35 10.83 -4.95
C CYS A 72 9.26 12.19 -5.64
N ASN A 73 10.24 12.54 -6.46
CA ASN A 73 10.18 13.79 -7.23
C ASN A 73 8.98 13.77 -8.18
N GLN A 74 8.34 14.93 -8.33
CA GLN A 74 7.15 15.03 -9.17
C GLN A 74 7.46 14.66 -10.63
N ASN A 75 6.58 13.86 -11.25
CA ASN A 75 6.71 13.33 -12.61
C ASN A 75 7.92 12.40 -12.84
N GLN A 76 8.57 11.91 -11.78
CA GLN A 76 9.66 10.94 -11.92
C GLN A 76 9.18 9.59 -12.48
N PHE A 77 7.94 9.21 -12.17
CA PHE A 77 7.33 7.94 -12.57
C PHE A 77 6.03 8.17 -13.30
N ASP A 78 5.88 7.55 -14.47
CA ASP A 78 4.68 7.65 -15.29
C ASP A 78 3.73 6.47 -15.03
N ILE A 79 3.13 6.46 -13.83
CA ILE A 79 2.25 5.37 -13.39
C ILE A 79 0.90 5.39 -14.15
N ASN A 80 0.44 6.56 -14.58
CA ASN A 80 -0.86 6.71 -15.27
C ASN A 80 -0.88 6.05 -16.65
N ASN A 81 0.26 6.00 -17.33
CA ASN A 81 0.38 5.37 -18.64
C ASN A 81 0.78 3.89 -18.56
N ALA A 82 1.01 3.36 -17.34
CA ALA A 82 1.34 1.98 -17.12
C ALA A 82 0.08 1.08 -17.10
N PRO A 83 0.18 -0.20 -17.51
CA PRO A 83 -0.93 -1.13 -17.44
C PRO A 83 -1.51 -1.21 -16.02
N ASN A 84 -2.84 -1.20 -15.90
CA ASN A 84 -3.57 -1.28 -14.63
C ASN A 84 -3.25 -0.18 -13.61
N ASN A 85 -2.67 0.96 -14.03
CA ASN A 85 -2.17 2.02 -13.15
C ASN A 85 -1.09 1.52 -12.17
N GLN A 86 -0.27 0.57 -12.61
CA GLN A 86 0.82 -0.02 -11.84
C GLN A 86 2.09 -0.03 -12.67
N LEU A 87 3.16 0.51 -12.11
CA LEU A 87 4.45 0.54 -12.78
C LEU A 87 5.43 -0.37 -12.04
N ILE A 88 5.96 -1.39 -12.72
CA ILE A 88 7.01 -2.23 -12.17
C ILE A 88 8.35 -1.58 -12.46
N VAL A 89 9.17 -1.38 -11.43
CA VAL A 89 10.51 -0.82 -11.54
C VAL A 89 11.47 -1.59 -10.64
N GLU A 90 12.76 -1.54 -10.96
CA GLU A 90 13.81 -2.01 -10.05
C GLU A 90 13.82 -1.19 -8.75
N MET A 91 14.14 -1.83 -7.63
CA MET A 91 14.20 -1.17 -6.32
C MET A 91 15.13 0.04 -6.30
N ILE A 92 16.24 -0.02 -7.03
CA ILE A 92 17.22 1.07 -7.12
C ILE A 92 16.63 2.37 -7.69
N LYS A 93 15.57 2.30 -8.50
CA LYS A 93 14.95 3.50 -9.09
C LYS A 93 14.26 4.40 -8.06
N THR A 94 13.92 3.87 -6.89
CA THR A 94 13.31 4.63 -5.80
C THR A 94 14.27 4.93 -4.66
N GLU A 95 15.57 4.66 -4.79
CA GLU A 95 16.56 4.88 -3.71
C GLU A 95 16.60 6.35 -3.24
N ASN A 96 16.32 7.28 -4.16
CA ASN A 96 16.31 8.72 -3.90
C ASN A 96 14.94 9.23 -3.44
N CYS A 97 13.93 8.37 -3.39
CA CYS A 97 12.64 8.71 -2.80
C CYS A 97 12.75 8.70 -1.27
N TRP A 98 12.01 9.58 -0.61
CA TRP A 98 11.94 9.58 0.84
C TRP A 98 10.96 8.51 1.31
N HIS A 99 11.49 7.54 2.06
CA HIS A 99 10.67 6.54 2.75
C HIS A 99 10.07 7.21 3.98
N TYR A 100 8.74 7.34 4.01
CA TYR A 100 8.09 7.91 5.18
C TYR A 100 8.00 6.85 6.27
N ILE A 101 8.91 6.92 7.24
CA ILE A 101 8.80 6.16 8.48
C ILE A 101 7.95 7.03 9.42
N GLY A 102 6.68 6.66 9.58
CA GLY A 102 5.74 7.41 10.43
C GLY A 102 6.27 7.63 11.85
N LYS A 103 5.90 8.78 12.43
CA LYS A 103 6.08 9.09 13.85
C LYS A 103 5.13 8.29 14.73
#